data_AF-A0A925P6D1-F1
#
_entry.id   AF-A0A925P6D1-F1
#
_cell.length_a   1.000
_cell.length_b   1.000
_cell.length_c   1.000
_cell.angle_alpha   90.00
_cell.angle_beta   90.00
_cell.angle_gamma   90.00
#
_symmetry.space_group_name_H-M   'P 1'
#
loop_
_entity.id
_entity.type
_entity.pdbx_description
1 polymer ?
#
loop_
_entity_poly.entity_id
_entity_poly.type
_entity_poly.pdbx_seq_one_letter_code
_entity_poly.pdbx_strand_id
1 'polypeptide(L)' 'MPALFELKSEIAPAAVDAIDDLLLEHGLENWSLLQDVIVNRAWLVGIFPDADEARASWAALAPLLPAEAA' A
#
# COMPACT_ATOMS: atom_id res chain seq x y z
N MET A 1 -13.76 -0.01 21.78
CA MET A 1 -13.65 -0.58 20.42
C MET A 1 -12.54 0.20 19.74
N PRO A 2 -11.37 -0.39 19.44
CA PRO A 2 -10.33 0.34 18.71
C PRO A 2 -10.87 0.65 17.31
N ALA A 3 -10.79 1.92 16.89
CA ALA A 3 -11.08 2.30 15.51
C ALA A 3 -9.83 1.98 14.69
N LEU A 4 -9.94 1.08 13.72
CA LEU A 4 -8.85 0.78 12.79
C LEU A 4 -8.78 1.92 11.75
N PHE A 5 -7.56 2.36 11.44
CA PHE A 5 -7.27 3.33 10.40
C PHE A 5 -6.95 2.60 9.11
N GLU A 6 -7.80 2.81 8.10
CA GLU A 6 -7.55 2.36 6.74
C GLU A 6 -6.86 3.50 5.96
N LEU A 7 -5.73 3.18 5.34
CA LEU A 7 -5.05 4.05 4.39
C LEU A 7 -5.15 3.42 3.02
N LYS A 8 -5.83 4.08 2.09
CA LYS A 8 -5.92 3.66 0.71
C LYS A 8 -5.27 4.69 -0.21
N SER A 9 -4.24 4.27 -0.93
CA SER A 9 -3.60 5.08 -1.97
C SER A 9 -3.79 4.42 -3.32
N GLU A 10 -4.16 5.21 -4.33
CA GLU A 10 -4.14 4.75 -5.72
C GLU A 10 -2.70 4.61 -6.21
N ILE A 11 -2.44 3.57 -7.00
CA ILE A 11 -1.15 3.26 -7.60
C ILE A 11 -1.37 2.79 -9.04
N ALA A 12 -0.33 2.91 -9.87
CA ALA A 12 -0.36 2.35 -11.21
C ALA A 12 -0.45 0.82 -11.17
N PRO A 13 -1.32 0.18 -11.99
CA PRO A 13 -1.43 -1.28 -12.05
C PRO A 13 -0.13 -1.96 -12.49
N ALA A 14 0.71 -1.28 -13.28
CA ALA A 14 2.02 -1.78 -13.69
C ALA A 14 3.04 -1.85 -12.54
N ALA A 15 2.83 -1.08 -11.48
CA ALA A 15 3.68 -1.08 -10.30
C ALA A 15 3.23 -2.09 -9.24
N VAL A 16 2.08 -2.74 -9.41
CA VAL A 16 1.52 -3.68 -8.40
C VAL A 16 2.48 -4.81 -8.10
N ASP A 17 2.98 -5.50 -9.13
CA ASP A 17 3.91 -6.63 -8.95
C ASP A 17 5.17 -6.17 -8.20
N ALA A 18 5.75 -5.04 -8.59
CA ALA A 18 6.93 -4.48 -7.94
C ALA A 18 6.67 -4.09 -6.47
N ILE A 19 5.47 -3.57 -6.16
CA ILE A 19 5.09 -3.23 -4.79
C ILE A 19 4.81 -4.51 -3.98
N ASP A 20 4.22 -5.54 -4.58
CA ASP A 20 3.94 -6.83 -3.91
C ASP A 20 5.23 -7.51 -3.46
N ASP A 21 6.22 -7.58 -4.36
CA ASP A 21 7.57 -8.06 -4.03
C ASP A 21 8.19 -7.23 -2.90
N LEU A 22 8.13 -5.89 -2.98
CA LEU A 22 8.65 -5.02 -1.91
C LEU A 22 7.95 -5.26 -0.57
N LEU A 23 6.63 -5.43 -0.56
CA LEU A 23 5.87 -5.70 0.65
C LEU A 23 6.29 -7.04 1.27
N LEU A 24 6.49 -8.07 0.43
CA LEU A 24 6.95 -9.38 0.85
C LEU A 24 8.39 -9.34 1.39
N GLU A 25 9.29 -8.65 0.70
CA GLU A 25 10.70 -8.50 1.11
C GLU A 25 10.83 -7.74 2.44
N HIS A 26 10.03 -6.70 2.65
CA HIS A 26 10.04 -5.90 3.87
C HIS A 26 9.16 -6.49 4.99
N GLY A 27 8.41 -7.55 4.73
CA GLY A 27 7.50 -8.17 5.70
C GLY A 27 6.35 -7.27 6.12
N LEU A 28 5.85 -6.44 5.20
CA LEU A 28 4.83 -5.42 5.44
C LEU A 28 3.40 -6.00 5.32
N GLU A 29 3.08 -6.96 6.19
CA GLU A 29 1.79 -7.70 6.19
C GLU A 29 0.56 -6.81 6.48
N ASN A 30 0.77 -5.63 7.05
CA ASN A 30 -0.30 -4.66 7.32
C ASN A 30 -0.84 -4.00 6.05
N TRP A 31 -0.15 -4.18 4.91
CA TRP A 31 -0.52 -3.67 3.61
C TRP A 31 -1.09 -4.79 2.73
N SER A 32 -2.04 -4.40 1.88
CA SER A 32 -2.73 -5.26 0.93
C SER A 32 -2.84 -4.53 -0.40
N LEU A 33 -2.56 -5.23 -1.48
CA LEU A 33 -2.73 -4.71 -2.83
C LEU A 33 -4.09 -5.13 -3.38
N LEU A 34 -4.85 -4.15 -3.85
CA LEU A 34 -6.07 -4.37 -4.62
C LEU A 34 -5.83 -3.92 -6.05
N GLN A 35 -5.84 -4.86 -6.98
CA GLN A 35 -5.84 -4.57 -8.41
C GLN A 35 -7.21 -4.89 -9.00
N ASP A 36 -7.79 -3.91 -9.69
CA ASP A 36 -8.97 -4.11 -10.53
C ASP A 36 -8.53 -4.23 -11.99
N VAL A 37 -8.60 -5.46 -12.50
CA VAL A 37 -8.26 -5.82 -13.88
C VAL A 37 -9.31 -5.37 -14.90
N ILE A 38 -10.52 -5.01 -14.45
CA ILE A 38 -11.62 -4.55 -15.32
C ILE A 38 -11.40 -3.08 -15.67
N VAL A 39 -11.08 -2.24 -14.67
CA VAL A 39 -10.78 -0.82 -14.90
C VAL A 39 -9.29 -0.52 -15.08
N ASN A 40 -8.43 -1.54 -14.99
CA ASN A 40 -6.97 -1.44 -15.03
C ASN A 40 -6.43 -0.38 -14.05
N ARG A 41 -6.83 -0.50 -12.78
CA ARG A 41 -6.37 0.36 -11.69
C ARG A 41 -5.93 -0.49 -10.51
N ALA A 42 -5.08 0.08 -9.68
CA ALA A 42 -4.68 -0.58 -8.46
C ALA A 42 -4.66 0.40 -7.28
N TRP A 43 -4.78 -0.18 -6.10
CA TRP A 43 -4.78 0.52 -4.83
C TRP A 43 -3.96 -0.27 -3.84
N LEU A 44 -3.18 0.47 -3.07
CA LEU A 44 -2.48 -0.04 -1.92
C LEU A 44 -3.30 0.33 -0.68
N VAL A 45 -3.78 -0.68 0.04
CA VAL A 45 -4.65 -0.56 1.22
C VAL A 45 -3.90 -1.08 2.43
N GLY A 46 -3.68 -0.24 3.43
CA GLY A 46 -3.12 -0.65 4.72
C GLY A 46 -4.11 -0.47 5.85
N ILE A 47 -4.17 -1.42 6.78
CA ILE A 47 -5.04 -1.34 7.96
C ILE A 47 -4.17 -1.30 9.20
N PHE A 48 -4.32 -0.24 10.00
CA PHE A 48 -3.50 0.02 11.17
C PHE A 48 -4.37 0.29 12.40
N PRO A 49 -3.87 0.03 13.62
CA PRO A 49 -4.58 0.34 14.85
C PRO A 49 -4.65 1.84 15.15
N ASP A 50 -3.75 2.66 14.57
CA ASP A 50 -3.68 4.10 14.81
C ASP A 50 -3.24 4.88 13.54
N ALA A 51 -3.61 6.16 13.47
CA ALA A 51 -3.20 7.06 12.39
C ALA A 51 -1.69 7.30 12.37
N ASP A 52 -1.04 7.34 13.53
CA ASP A 52 0.41 7.54 13.63
C ASP A 52 1.17 6.34 13.04
N GLU A 53 0.76 5.10 13.32
CA GLU A 53 1.35 3.90 12.72
C GLU A 53 1.11 3.83 11.21
N ALA A 54 -0.10 4.19 10.75
CA ALA A 54 -0.42 4.25 9.33
C ALA A 54 0.49 5.25 8.61
N ARG A 55 0.67 6.44 9.20
CA ARG A 55 1.50 7.50 8.62
C ARG A 55 2.98 7.15 8.65
N ALA A 56 3.47 6.52 9.71
CA ALA A 56 4.86 6.05 9.80
C ALA A 56 5.15 4.95 8.77
N SER A 57 4.24 3.99 8.62
CA SER A 57 4.36 2.92 7.63
C SER A 57 4.30 3.46 6.20
N TRP A 58 3.38 4.38 5.92
CA TRP A 58 3.31 5.05 4.62
C TRP A 58 4.55 5.90 4.34
N ALA A 59 5.09 6.61 5.34
CA ALA A 59 6.31 7.39 5.17
C ALA A 59 7.55 6.53 4.87
N ALA A 60 7.57 5.28 5.34
CA ALA A 60 8.61 4.31 5.00
C ALA A 60 8.41 3.70 3.61
N LEU A 61 7.16 3.42 3.22
CA LEU A 61 6.82 2.76 1.96
C LEU A 61 6.79 3.73 0.76
N ALA A 62 6.24 4.94 0.92
CA ALA A 62 6.13 5.95 -0.12
C ALA A 62 7.44 6.25 -0.89
N PRO A 63 8.62 6.38 -0.26
CA PRO A 63 9.87 6.57 -0.98
C PRO A 63 10.41 5.29 -1.66
N LEU A 64 9.93 4.11 -1.27
CA LEU A 64 10.28 2.83 -1.91
C LEU A 64 9.37 2.53 -3.10
N LEU A 65 8.22 3.19 -3.22
CA LEU A 65 7.33 3.01 -4.35
C LEU A 65 8.06 3.38 -5.64
N PRO A 66 7.99 2.53 -6.68
CA PRO A 66 8.63 2.81 -7.95
C PRO A 66 8.05 4.09 -8.56
N ALA A 67 8.87 4.85 -9.28
CA ALA A 67 8.45 6.13 -9.89
C ALA A 67 7.26 5.97 -10.86
N GLU A 68 7.07 4.77 -11.42
CA GLU A 68 5.91 4.40 -12.25
C GLU A 68 4.59 4.26 -11.48
N ALA A 69 4.62 4.29 -10.14
CA ALA A 69 3.43 4.31 -9.30
C ALA A 69 2.82 5.71 -9.11
N ALA A 70 3.51 6.77 -9.51
CA ALA A 70 3.14 8.19 -9.30
C ALA A 70 2.34 8.80 -10.47
#